data_AF-A0AAV5VGZ7-F1
#
_entry.id   AF-A0AAV5VGZ7-F1
#
_cell.length_a   1.000
_cell.length_b   1.000
_cell.length_c   1.000
_cell.angle_alpha   90.00
_cell.angle_beta   90.00
_cell.angle_gamma   90.00
#
_symmetry.space_group_name_H-M   'P 1'
#
loop_
_entity.id
_entity.type
_entity.pdbx_description
1 polymer ?
#
loop_
_entity_poly.entity_id
_entity_poly.type
_entity_poly.pdbx_seq_one_letter_code
_entity_poly.pdbx_strand_id
1 'polypeptide(L)'
;SQMGYKTMMAENWSRGVFNWPNCKGFDKQPTTHYMREAQCIIFSPLNNFIQGLKNCYEPHHFINDYMQQFMNAYPNLPKIAMSWESFLGHDSANHPFHADGDYLEFFKRNREEIDNSFLFFMGDHGLRVGKISETSIGQLDIHNPMMMVSVPRRLRNDAALIANLKTNSHKLLSMFDVHATFVDISESFSGKANPDFSKTTPKKELKGSSFLRPLPEGDRNCKTLPIPFQYCICRVEKEKIQ
;
A
#
# COMPACT_ATOMS: atom_id res chain seq x y z
N SER A 1 -7.19 -13.02 -13.34
CA SER A 1 -7.14 -11.64 -13.86
C SER A 1 -7.13 -11.71 -15.39
N GLN A 2 -7.56 -10.66 -16.09
CA GLN A 2 -7.57 -10.64 -17.57
C GLN A 2 -6.15 -10.61 -18.17
N MET A 3 -5.15 -10.15 -17.41
CA MET A 3 -3.74 -10.04 -17.82
C MET A 3 -2.85 -11.19 -17.31
N GLY A 4 -3.43 -12.30 -16.84
CA GLY A 4 -2.67 -13.50 -16.42
C GLY A 4 -2.02 -13.46 -15.03
N TYR A 5 -2.07 -12.31 -14.34
CA TYR A 5 -1.61 -12.17 -12.95
C TYR A 5 -2.34 -13.09 -11.97
N LYS A 6 -1.56 -13.75 -11.10
CA LYS A 6 -2.06 -14.32 -9.84
C LYS A 6 -2.12 -13.21 -8.81
N THR A 7 -3.19 -13.18 -8.03
CA THR A 7 -3.45 -12.06 -7.11
C THR A 7 -3.68 -12.54 -5.69
N MET A 8 -3.12 -11.83 -4.71
CA MET A 8 -3.33 -12.08 -3.29
C MET A 8 -3.81 -10.81 -2.59
N MET A 9 -4.80 -10.95 -1.72
CA MET A 9 -5.17 -9.95 -0.72
C MET A 9 -5.23 -10.63 0.64
N ALA A 10 -4.37 -10.17 1.54
CA ALA A 10 -4.22 -10.65 2.89
C ALA A 10 -4.22 -9.47 3.85
N GLU A 11 -4.88 -9.64 4.99
CA GLU A 11 -4.96 -8.65 6.06
C GLU A 11 -5.03 -9.45 7.35
N ASN A 12 -4.51 -8.92 8.46
CA ASN A 12 -4.55 -9.62 9.74
C ASN A 12 -5.71 -9.16 10.65
N TRP A 13 -6.59 -8.27 10.18
CA TRP A 13 -7.79 -7.86 10.91
C TRP A 13 -9.07 -8.19 10.12
N SER A 14 -10.12 -8.65 10.79
CA SER A 14 -11.45 -8.84 10.22
C SER A 14 -12.16 -7.52 9.85
N ARG A 15 -11.70 -6.38 10.38
CA ARG A 15 -12.12 -5.03 9.98
C ARG A 15 -11.06 -4.44 9.05
N GLY A 16 -11.05 -4.96 7.83
CA GLY A 16 -10.04 -4.65 6.83
C GLY A 16 -10.33 -3.41 6.00
N VAL A 17 -9.39 -3.11 5.09
CA VAL A 17 -9.35 -1.89 4.25
C VAL A 17 -10.63 -1.68 3.44
N PHE A 18 -11.26 -2.77 2.97
CA PHE A 18 -12.42 -2.70 2.07
C PHE A 18 -13.76 -2.96 2.76
N ASN A 19 -13.77 -3.28 4.06
CA ASN A 19 -14.99 -3.63 4.80
C ASN A 19 -15.17 -2.85 6.11
N TRP A 20 -14.40 -1.78 6.31
CA TRP A 20 -14.52 -0.84 7.42
C TRP A 20 -14.73 0.60 6.89
N PRO A 21 -15.40 1.50 7.64
CA PRO A 21 -16.23 1.24 8.83
C PRO A 21 -17.65 0.79 8.49
N ASN A 22 -18.19 1.24 7.36
CA ASN A 22 -19.59 1.04 6.96
C ASN A 22 -19.71 0.36 5.59
N CYS A 23 -18.72 -0.44 5.23
CA CYS A 23 -18.65 -1.14 3.95
C CYS A 23 -18.88 -2.64 4.15
N LYS A 24 -19.59 -3.29 3.21
CA LYS A 24 -19.85 -4.73 3.28
C LYS A 24 -18.67 -5.58 2.77
N GLY A 25 -17.66 -4.96 2.15
CA GLY A 25 -16.60 -5.65 1.43
C GLY A 25 -17.04 -6.04 0.03
N PHE A 26 -16.48 -7.12 -0.50
CA PHE A 26 -16.74 -7.60 -1.85
C PHE A 26 -17.80 -8.70 -1.88
N ASP A 27 -18.76 -8.62 -2.80
CA ASP A 27 -19.80 -9.65 -3.00
C ASP A 27 -19.22 -10.95 -3.57
N LYS A 28 -18.12 -10.85 -4.32
CA LYS A 28 -17.36 -11.97 -4.90
C LYS A 28 -15.91 -11.84 -4.52
N GLN A 29 -15.22 -12.98 -4.42
CA GLN A 29 -13.79 -13.01 -4.12
C GLN A 29 -13.01 -12.11 -5.11
N PRO A 30 -12.30 -11.07 -4.63
CA PRO A 30 -11.68 -10.07 -5.51
C PRO A 30 -10.33 -10.53 -6.10
N THR A 31 -9.69 -11.51 -5.46
CA THR A 31 -8.33 -11.98 -5.80
C THR A 31 -8.29 -13.50 -5.95
N THR A 32 -7.21 -14.03 -6.54
CA THR A 32 -7.02 -15.49 -6.65
C THR A 32 -6.91 -16.13 -5.27
N HIS A 33 -6.20 -15.44 -4.38
CA HIS A 33 -5.99 -15.79 -2.97
C HIS A 33 -6.56 -14.67 -2.10
N TYR A 34 -7.58 -14.96 -1.31
CA TYR A 34 -8.24 -14.00 -0.44
C TYR A 34 -8.27 -14.55 0.98
N MET A 35 -7.64 -13.86 1.94
CA MET A 35 -7.46 -14.36 3.31
C MET A 35 -8.72 -14.22 4.19
N ARG A 36 -9.88 -13.87 3.62
CA ARG A 36 -11.04 -13.39 4.41
C ARG A 36 -11.58 -14.40 5.40
N GLU A 37 -11.65 -15.65 5.02
CA GLU A 37 -12.12 -16.73 5.88
C GLU A 37 -11.17 -16.90 7.08
N ALA A 38 -9.86 -16.90 6.84
CA ALA A 38 -8.85 -16.98 7.89
C ALA A 38 -8.89 -15.74 8.81
N GLN A 39 -9.08 -14.53 8.27
CA GLN A 39 -9.25 -13.30 9.04
C GLN A 39 -10.42 -13.37 10.03
N CYS A 40 -11.56 -13.92 9.60
CA CYS A 40 -12.72 -14.06 10.46
C CYS A 40 -12.46 -15.06 11.61
N ILE A 41 -11.67 -16.12 11.35
CA ILE A 41 -11.26 -17.08 12.38
C ILE A 41 -10.35 -16.44 13.44
N ILE A 42 -9.48 -15.49 13.07
CA ILE A 42 -8.64 -14.74 14.03
C ILE A 42 -9.48 -14.03 15.10
N PHE A 43 -10.72 -13.68 14.80
CA PHE A 43 -11.65 -13.05 15.75
C PHE A 43 -12.60 -14.03 16.44
N SER A 44 -12.41 -15.33 16.21
CA SER A 44 -13.16 -16.39 16.87
C SER A 44 -12.38 -16.96 18.07
N PRO A 45 -13.05 -17.69 18.99
CA PRO A 45 -12.39 -18.38 20.09
C PRO A 45 -11.28 -19.35 19.64
N LEU A 46 -11.34 -19.82 18.39
CA LEU A 46 -10.33 -20.72 17.80
C LEU A 46 -8.96 -20.04 17.65
N ASN A 47 -8.90 -18.71 17.60
CA ASN A 47 -7.64 -17.98 17.42
C ASN A 47 -6.62 -18.27 18.53
N ASN A 48 -7.09 -18.54 19.76
CA ASN A 48 -6.22 -18.90 20.89
C ASN A 48 -5.36 -20.16 20.62
N PHE A 49 -5.76 -21.00 19.66
CA PHE A 49 -5.02 -22.19 19.25
C PHE A 49 -4.13 -21.96 18.02
N ILE A 50 -4.24 -20.81 17.35
CA ILE A 50 -3.57 -20.51 16.08
C ILE A 50 -2.52 -19.41 16.26
N GLN A 51 -2.82 -18.36 17.03
CA GLN A 51 -1.96 -17.18 17.19
C GLN A 51 -2.03 -16.64 18.63
N GLY A 52 -1.04 -15.83 19.01
CA GLY A 52 -0.98 -15.13 20.29
C GLY A 52 0.16 -15.59 21.20
N LEU A 53 0.29 -14.90 22.34
CA LEU A 53 1.42 -15.04 23.29
C LEU A 53 1.67 -16.49 23.73
N LYS A 54 0.64 -17.32 23.84
CA LYS A 54 0.76 -18.74 24.24
C LYS A 54 1.52 -19.59 23.22
N ASN A 55 1.46 -19.23 21.94
CA ASN A 55 2.08 -19.97 20.84
C ASN A 55 3.33 -19.24 20.29
N CYS A 56 3.72 -18.11 20.90
CA CYS A 56 4.82 -17.25 20.44
C CYS A 56 4.72 -16.92 18.94
N TYR A 57 3.50 -16.76 18.43
CA TYR A 57 3.23 -16.55 17.02
C TYR A 57 2.23 -15.40 16.87
N GLU A 58 2.74 -14.24 16.48
CA GLU A 58 1.98 -13.00 16.40
C GLU A 58 1.28 -12.86 15.04
N PRO A 59 0.24 -12.01 14.94
CA PRO A 59 -0.52 -11.86 13.70
C PRO A 59 0.30 -11.47 12.47
N HIS A 60 1.40 -10.72 12.64
CA HIS A 60 2.30 -10.36 11.53
C HIS A 60 3.13 -11.54 11.04
N HIS A 61 3.43 -12.54 11.88
CA HIS A 61 4.10 -13.76 11.43
C HIS A 61 3.22 -14.55 10.45
N PHE A 62 1.91 -14.68 10.75
CA PHE A 62 0.98 -15.40 9.89
C PHE A 62 0.87 -14.80 8.48
N ILE A 63 0.68 -13.48 8.41
CA ILE A 63 0.49 -12.81 7.12
C ILE A 63 1.81 -12.75 6.33
N ASN A 64 2.95 -12.64 7.01
CA ASN A 64 4.28 -12.76 6.38
C ASN A 64 4.53 -14.17 5.82
N ASP A 65 4.19 -15.22 6.57
CA ASP A 65 4.32 -16.60 6.10
C ASP A 65 3.40 -16.88 4.91
N TYR A 66 2.18 -16.31 4.91
CA TYR A 66 1.26 -16.43 3.78
C TYR A 66 1.76 -15.67 2.54
N MET A 67 2.29 -14.46 2.73
CA MET A 67 2.94 -13.69 1.66
C MET A 67 4.14 -14.44 1.08
N GLN A 68 4.97 -15.06 1.93
CA GLN A 68 6.10 -15.88 1.49
C GLN A 68 5.66 -17.08 0.67
N GLN A 69 4.62 -17.81 1.12
CA GLN A 69 4.05 -18.91 0.33
C GLN A 69 3.54 -18.44 -1.02
N PHE A 70 2.86 -17.29 -1.07
CA PHE A 70 2.37 -16.73 -2.33
C PHE A 70 3.49 -16.27 -3.28
N MET A 71 4.57 -15.66 -2.74
CA MET A 71 5.75 -15.29 -3.52
C MET A 71 6.39 -16.52 -4.19
N ASN A 72 6.51 -17.63 -3.45
CA ASN A 72 7.11 -18.88 -3.93
C ASN A 72 6.17 -19.71 -4.82
N ALA A 73 4.86 -19.49 -4.73
CA ALA A 73 3.90 -20.13 -5.61
C ALA A 73 4.02 -19.61 -7.05
N TYR A 74 3.44 -20.32 -8.01
CA TYR A 74 3.30 -19.86 -9.40
C TYR A 74 4.62 -19.35 -10.03
N PRO A 75 5.67 -20.20 -10.11
CA PRO A 75 6.91 -19.81 -10.74
C PRO A 75 6.65 -19.33 -12.17
N ASN A 76 7.34 -18.26 -12.59
CA ASN A 76 7.25 -17.64 -13.91
C ASN A 76 5.89 -17.01 -14.27
N LEU A 77 4.93 -16.93 -13.34
CA LEU A 77 3.70 -16.17 -13.54
C LEU A 77 3.78 -14.81 -12.84
N PRO A 78 3.24 -13.74 -13.45
CA PRO A 78 3.23 -12.43 -12.83
C PRO A 78 2.28 -12.42 -11.62
N LYS A 79 2.65 -11.65 -10.59
CA LYS A 79 1.95 -11.61 -9.30
C LYS A 79 1.66 -10.19 -8.87
N ILE A 80 0.50 -9.99 -8.24
CA ILE A 80 0.18 -8.78 -7.47
C ILE A 80 -0.28 -9.24 -6.10
N ALA A 81 0.33 -8.71 -5.05
CA ALA A 81 -0.01 -9.03 -3.68
C ALA A 81 -0.23 -7.77 -2.87
N MET A 82 -1.25 -7.81 -2.02
CA MET A 82 -1.47 -6.85 -0.95
C MET A 82 -1.46 -7.61 0.37
N SER A 83 -0.58 -7.19 1.27
CA SER A 83 -0.54 -7.58 2.67
C SER A 83 -0.83 -6.34 3.52
N TRP A 84 -1.79 -6.42 4.44
CA TRP A 84 -2.22 -5.28 5.26
C TRP A 84 -2.09 -5.56 6.76
N GLU A 85 -1.21 -4.82 7.41
CA GLU A 85 -0.84 -4.95 8.82
C GLU A 85 -1.62 -3.97 9.70
N SER A 86 -2.76 -4.41 10.23
CA SER A 86 -3.58 -3.57 11.11
C SER A 86 -3.11 -3.62 12.55
N PHE A 87 -2.80 -4.80 13.09
CA PHE A 87 -2.48 -4.95 14.52
C PHE A 87 -1.22 -4.16 14.94
N LEU A 88 -0.21 -4.11 14.08
CA LEU A 88 1.01 -3.36 14.34
C LEU A 88 0.80 -1.84 14.20
N GLY A 89 -0.05 -1.38 13.29
CA GLY A 89 -0.15 0.06 12.97
C GLY A 89 -1.27 0.82 13.68
N HIS A 90 -2.31 0.13 14.17
CA HIS A 90 -3.59 0.78 14.47
C HIS A 90 -3.64 1.52 15.82
N ASP A 91 -3.23 0.88 16.92
CA ASP A 91 -3.54 1.36 18.27
C ASP A 91 -2.39 2.09 18.96
N SER A 92 -1.16 1.91 18.50
CA SER A 92 0.04 2.43 19.17
C SER A 92 1.17 2.67 18.20
N ALA A 93 1.81 3.83 18.31
CA ALA A 93 3.05 4.12 17.59
C ALA A 93 4.21 3.20 18.00
N ASN A 94 4.10 2.48 19.13
CA ASN A 94 5.18 1.63 19.65
C ASN A 94 5.17 0.20 19.09
N HIS A 95 4.03 -0.31 18.62
CA HIS A 95 3.92 -1.71 18.16
C HIS A 95 4.81 -2.01 16.93
N PRO A 96 5.00 -1.11 15.94
CA PRO A 96 5.88 -1.44 14.81
C PRO A 96 7.33 -1.71 15.22
N PHE A 97 7.81 -1.11 16.32
CA PHE A 97 9.21 -1.24 16.74
C PHE A 97 9.59 -2.66 17.19
N HIS A 98 8.68 -3.42 17.80
CA HIS A 98 9.00 -4.80 18.21
C HIS A 98 9.02 -5.76 17.02
N ALA A 99 8.32 -5.43 15.93
CA ALA A 99 8.28 -6.22 14.71
C ALA A 99 9.35 -5.84 13.68
N ASP A 100 10.14 -4.77 13.91
CA ASP A 100 11.15 -4.27 12.97
C ASP A 100 12.17 -5.36 12.59
N GLY A 101 12.66 -6.12 13.57
CA GLY A 101 13.58 -7.23 13.36
C GLY A 101 12.98 -8.35 12.50
N ASP A 102 11.70 -8.69 12.72
CA ASP A 102 11.01 -9.72 11.95
C ASP A 102 10.84 -9.31 10.48
N TYR A 103 10.50 -8.04 10.26
CA TYR A 103 10.38 -7.48 8.91
C TYR A 103 11.72 -7.37 8.20
N LEU A 104 12.79 -6.99 8.90
CA LEU A 104 14.15 -7.00 8.37
C LEU A 104 14.53 -8.41 7.87
N GLU A 105 14.30 -9.44 8.69
CA GLU A 105 14.60 -10.82 8.32
C GLU A 105 13.69 -11.32 7.20
N PHE A 106 12.41 -10.95 7.19
CA PHE A 106 11.50 -11.23 6.08
C PHE A 106 12.01 -10.65 4.76
N PHE A 107 12.40 -9.37 4.73
CA PHE A 107 12.91 -8.73 3.51
C PHE A 107 14.26 -9.31 3.07
N LYS A 108 15.17 -9.62 3.99
CA LYS A 108 16.45 -10.29 3.67
C LYS A 108 16.21 -11.67 3.05
N ARG A 109 15.34 -12.48 3.67
CA ARG A 109 15.05 -13.84 3.23
C ARG A 109 14.40 -13.88 1.85
N ASN A 110 13.56 -12.90 1.54
CA ASN A 110 12.83 -12.81 0.26
C ASN A 110 13.48 -11.83 -0.73
N ARG A 111 14.77 -11.51 -0.54
CA ARG A 111 15.46 -10.46 -1.30
C ARG A 111 15.41 -10.67 -2.82
N GLU A 112 15.52 -11.91 -3.29
CA GLU A 112 15.51 -12.21 -4.73
C GLU A 112 14.17 -11.86 -5.38
N GLU A 113 13.06 -12.21 -4.74
CA GLU A 113 11.70 -11.87 -5.20
C GLU A 113 11.47 -10.34 -5.14
N ILE A 114 11.92 -9.70 -4.07
CA ILE A 114 11.79 -8.25 -3.89
C ILE A 114 12.63 -7.47 -4.90
N ASP A 115 13.87 -7.90 -5.17
CA ASP A 115 14.74 -7.26 -6.18
C ASP A 115 14.18 -7.40 -7.60
N ASN A 116 13.26 -8.33 -7.84
CA ASN A 116 12.56 -8.48 -9.12
C ASN A 116 11.19 -7.79 -9.16
N SER A 117 10.77 -7.14 -8.06
CA SER A 117 9.42 -6.61 -7.88
C SER A 117 9.40 -5.11 -7.62
N PHE A 118 8.27 -4.47 -7.94
CA PHE A 118 7.95 -3.20 -7.31
C PHE A 118 7.39 -3.50 -5.92
N LEU A 119 8.01 -2.95 -4.88
CA LEU A 119 7.52 -3.06 -3.51
C LEU A 119 7.04 -1.69 -3.05
N PHE A 120 5.78 -1.63 -2.63
CA PHE A 120 5.16 -0.46 -2.03
C PHE A 120 4.98 -0.75 -0.54
N PHE A 121 5.65 0.02 0.31
CA PHE A 121 5.51 -0.06 1.77
C PHE A 121 4.84 1.23 2.25
N MET A 122 3.63 1.12 2.81
CA MET A 122 2.81 2.30 3.07
C MET A 122 1.94 2.17 4.31
N GLY A 123 1.56 3.31 4.87
CA GLY A 123 0.46 3.47 5.82
C GLY A 123 -0.60 4.38 5.22
N ASP A 124 -1.88 4.13 5.51
CA ASP A 124 -3.01 4.91 5.00
C ASP A 124 -3.26 6.22 5.76
N HIS A 125 -2.78 6.31 7.01
CA HIS A 125 -2.82 7.52 7.84
C HIS A 125 -1.80 7.43 8.99
N GLY A 126 -1.50 8.56 9.64
CA GLY A 126 -0.84 8.60 10.94
C GLY A 126 -1.74 8.19 12.11
N LEU A 127 -1.21 8.05 13.32
CA LEU A 127 -1.96 7.52 14.46
C LEU A 127 -3.19 8.38 14.83
N ARG A 128 -4.38 7.76 14.85
CA ARG A 128 -5.67 8.43 15.14
C ARG A 128 -6.11 8.35 16.60
N VAL A 129 -5.31 7.71 17.45
CA VAL A 129 -5.63 7.44 18.85
C VAL A 129 -4.48 7.86 19.78
N GLY A 130 -4.82 8.09 21.05
CA GLY A 130 -3.85 8.43 22.09
C GLY A 130 -3.25 9.83 21.98
N LYS A 131 -2.36 10.16 22.91
CA LYS A 131 -1.82 11.53 23.09
C LYS A 131 -1.04 12.05 21.87
N ILE A 132 -0.46 11.17 21.05
CA ILE A 132 0.25 11.58 19.83
C ILE A 132 -0.72 12.25 18.85
N SER A 133 -1.94 11.70 18.71
CA SER A 133 -2.97 12.27 17.83
C SER A 133 -3.40 13.68 18.27
N GLU A 134 -3.24 14.05 19.54
CA GLU A 134 -3.58 15.37 20.07
C GLU A 134 -2.50 16.44 19.78
N THR A 135 -1.31 16.02 19.35
CA THR A 135 -0.22 16.95 19.01
C THR A 135 -0.43 17.59 17.64
N SER A 136 0.18 18.76 17.42
CA SER A 136 0.10 19.46 16.13
C SER A 136 0.69 18.65 14.97
N ILE A 137 1.70 17.81 15.23
CA ILE A 137 2.32 16.92 14.24
C ILE A 137 1.41 15.72 13.98
N GLY A 138 0.90 15.07 15.02
CA GLY A 138 -0.02 13.94 14.86
C GLY A 138 -1.26 14.28 14.05
N GLN A 139 -1.82 15.48 14.23
CA GLN A 139 -2.95 15.97 13.42
C GLN A 139 -2.62 16.13 11.93
N LEU A 140 -1.37 16.45 11.59
CA LEU A 140 -0.91 16.48 10.20
C LEU A 140 -0.74 15.05 9.67
N ASP A 141 -0.12 14.17 10.45
CA ASP A 141 0.17 12.79 10.04
C ASP A 141 -1.10 11.99 9.77
N ILE A 142 -2.20 12.21 10.51
CA ILE A 142 -3.51 11.58 10.24
C ILE A 142 -3.97 11.80 8.79
N HIS A 143 -3.56 12.92 8.18
CA HIS A 143 -3.94 13.30 6.82
C HIS A 143 -2.77 13.26 5.82
N ASN A 144 -1.60 12.77 6.26
CA ASN A 144 -0.37 12.72 5.47
C ASN A 144 0.20 11.29 5.47
N PRO A 145 -0.39 10.36 4.69
CA PRO A 145 0.07 8.98 4.63
C PRO A 145 1.51 8.88 4.14
N MET A 146 2.22 7.86 4.63
CA MET A 146 3.57 7.52 4.20
C MET A 146 3.52 6.45 3.11
N MET A 147 4.34 6.60 2.07
CA MET A 147 4.58 5.55 1.08
C MET A 147 6.06 5.56 0.66
N MET A 148 6.67 4.39 0.70
CA MET A 148 8.01 4.11 0.17
C MET A 148 7.89 3.13 -1.01
N VAL A 149 8.71 3.34 -2.03
CA VAL A 149 8.72 2.51 -3.23
C VAL A 149 10.12 1.98 -3.48
N SER A 150 10.26 0.66 -3.54
CA SER A 150 11.44 -0.01 -4.09
C SER A 150 11.15 -0.46 -5.51
N VAL A 151 12.09 -0.18 -6.41
CA VAL A 151 12.00 -0.48 -7.84
C VAL A 151 12.76 -1.78 -8.15
N PRO A 152 12.27 -2.63 -9.08
CA PRO A 152 13.01 -3.81 -9.53
C PRO A 152 14.44 -3.45 -9.93
N ARG A 153 15.41 -4.26 -9.51
CA ARG A 153 16.85 -4.04 -9.69
C ARG A 153 17.20 -3.74 -11.15
N ARG A 154 16.59 -4.45 -12.10
CA ARG A 154 16.80 -4.25 -13.55
C ARG A 154 16.38 -2.87 -14.07
N LEU A 155 15.48 -2.18 -13.37
CA LEU A 155 14.97 -0.86 -13.75
C LEU A 155 15.67 0.29 -13.01
N ARG A 156 16.53 0.00 -12.03
CA ARG A 156 17.21 1.05 -11.23
C ARG A 156 18.23 1.88 -12.03
N ASN A 157 18.64 1.40 -13.21
CA ASN A 157 19.51 2.13 -14.12
C ASN A 157 18.75 2.93 -15.18
N ASP A 158 17.41 2.84 -15.21
CA ASP A 158 16.59 3.66 -16.10
C ASP A 158 16.56 5.11 -15.58
N ALA A 159 17.28 5.99 -16.27
CA ALA A 159 17.46 7.37 -15.84
C ALA A 159 16.12 8.14 -15.80
N ALA A 160 15.20 7.87 -16.75
CA ALA A 160 13.91 8.54 -16.80
C ALA A 160 13.03 8.12 -15.63
N LEU A 161 12.91 6.82 -15.37
CA LEU A 161 12.15 6.29 -14.24
C LEU A 161 12.63 6.84 -12.90
N ILE A 162 13.95 6.80 -12.66
CA ILE A 162 14.53 7.25 -11.40
C ILE A 162 14.41 8.77 -11.24
N ALA A 163 14.58 9.55 -12.32
CA ALA A 163 14.36 10.99 -12.30
C ALA A 163 12.89 11.32 -11.98
N ASN A 164 11.94 10.65 -12.64
CA ASN A 164 10.51 10.83 -12.40
C ASN A 164 10.15 10.54 -10.94
N LEU A 165 10.62 9.42 -10.38
CA LEU A 165 10.35 9.05 -8.98
C LEU A 165 10.89 10.09 -8.00
N LYS A 166 12.13 10.57 -8.20
CA LYS A 166 12.72 11.62 -7.36
C LYS A 166 11.97 12.95 -7.48
N THR A 167 11.61 13.36 -8.69
CA THR A 167 10.87 14.61 -8.90
C THR A 167 9.46 14.52 -8.34
N ASN A 168 8.77 13.39 -8.56
CA ASN A 168 7.39 13.19 -8.15
C ASN A 168 7.25 12.93 -6.65
N SER A 169 8.29 12.44 -5.96
CA SER A 169 8.28 12.32 -4.49
C SER A 169 8.21 13.66 -3.76
N HIS A 170 8.49 14.77 -4.45
CA HIS A 170 8.34 16.12 -3.91
C HIS A 170 7.00 16.79 -4.30
N LYS A 171 6.08 16.05 -4.93
CA LYS A 171 4.78 16.56 -5.37
C LYS A 171 3.64 15.93 -4.57
N LEU A 172 2.51 16.65 -4.47
CA LEU A 172 1.29 16.10 -3.88
C LEU A 172 0.73 14.97 -4.76
N LEU A 173 0.59 13.79 -4.17
CA LEU A 173 0.00 12.60 -4.77
C LEU A 173 -1.30 12.23 -4.04
N SER A 174 -2.19 11.57 -4.75
CA SER A 174 -3.41 10.99 -4.21
C SER A 174 -3.43 9.47 -4.41
N MET A 175 -4.31 8.76 -3.72
CA MET A 175 -4.49 7.32 -3.96
C MET A 175 -4.98 7.00 -5.38
N PHE A 176 -5.50 7.98 -6.13
CA PHE A 176 -5.79 7.81 -7.55
C PHE A 176 -4.53 7.74 -8.40
N ASP A 177 -3.47 8.46 -8.02
CA ASP A 177 -2.15 8.35 -8.66
C ASP A 177 -1.49 7.00 -8.35
N VAL A 178 -1.65 6.50 -7.11
CA VAL A 178 -1.21 5.14 -6.73
C VAL A 178 -1.93 4.08 -7.57
N HIS A 179 -3.26 4.17 -7.70
CA HIS A 179 -4.02 3.30 -8.58
C HIS A 179 -3.54 3.39 -10.03
N ALA A 180 -3.32 4.61 -10.55
CA ALA A 180 -2.81 4.79 -11.91
C ALA A 180 -1.42 4.21 -12.11
N THR A 181 -0.53 4.30 -11.11
CA THR A 181 0.77 3.64 -11.11
C THR A 181 0.64 2.11 -11.17
N PHE A 182 -0.28 1.50 -10.41
CA PHE A 182 -0.48 0.04 -10.46
C PHE A 182 -0.98 -0.42 -11.82
N VAL A 183 -1.90 0.33 -12.43
CA VAL A 183 -2.37 0.05 -13.81
C VAL A 183 -1.21 0.19 -14.81
N ASP A 184 -0.41 1.25 -14.71
CA ASP A 184 0.76 1.49 -15.56
C ASP A 184 1.79 0.35 -15.46
N ILE A 185 2.09 -0.14 -14.24
CA ILE A 185 2.95 -1.31 -14.04
C ILE A 185 2.35 -2.54 -14.73
N SER A 186 1.08 -2.83 -14.48
CA SER A 186 0.42 -4.02 -15.01
C SER A 186 0.49 -4.09 -16.54
N GLU A 187 0.27 -2.95 -17.21
CA GLU A 187 0.29 -2.87 -18.67
C GLU A 187 1.69 -2.77 -19.26
N SER A 188 2.57 -1.95 -18.67
CA SER A 188 3.96 -1.76 -19.12
C SER A 188 4.74 -3.07 -19.18
N PHE A 189 4.36 -4.06 -18.37
CA PHE A 189 5.00 -5.37 -18.32
C PHE A 189 4.10 -6.52 -18.79
N SER A 190 2.95 -6.22 -19.39
CA SER A 190 2.05 -7.24 -19.98
C SER A 190 2.56 -7.81 -21.32
N GLY A 191 3.65 -7.27 -21.87
CA GLY A 191 4.24 -7.67 -23.15
C GLY A 191 5.77 -7.74 -23.15
N LYS A 192 6.38 -7.95 -24.32
CA LYS A 192 7.84 -8.11 -24.50
C LYS A 192 8.61 -6.78 -24.67
N ALA A 193 7.94 -5.64 -24.67
CA ALA A 193 8.58 -4.35 -24.88
C ALA A 193 9.06 -3.75 -23.55
N ASN A 194 10.20 -3.06 -23.59
CA ASN A 194 10.62 -2.22 -22.47
C ASN A 194 9.76 -0.94 -22.46
N PRO A 195 9.16 -0.55 -21.31
CA PRO A 195 8.39 0.68 -21.22
C PRO A 195 9.29 1.90 -21.38
N ASP A 196 8.84 2.89 -22.15
CA ASP A 196 9.44 4.22 -22.24
C ASP A 196 8.89 5.10 -21.10
N PHE A 197 9.68 5.32 -20.04
CA PHE A 197 9.29 6.16 -18.90
C PHE A 197 9.47 7.67 -19.14
N SER A 198 10.01 8.09 -20.29
CA SER A 198 10.24 9.52 -20.58
C SER A 198 8.97 10.29 -20.92
N LYS A 199 7.87 9.57 -21.21
CA LYS A 199 6.61 10.15 -21.66
C LYS A 199 5.50 9.94 -20.65
N THR A 200 4.67 10.96 -20.49
CA THR A 200 3.38 10.84 -19.82
C THR A 200 2.46 9.96 -20.65
N THR A 201 1.72 9.08 -19.98
CA THR A 201 0.69 8.23 -20.60
C THR A 201 -0.65 8.51 -19.93
N PRO A 202 -1.29 9.65 -20.23
CA PRO A 202 -2.56 10.00 -19.61
C PRO A 202 -3.63 9.02 -20.06
N LYS A 203 -4.45 8.59 -19.10
CA LYS A 203 -5.55 7.65 -19.32
C LYS A 203 -6.85 8.33 -18.96
N LYS A 204 -7.74 8.50 -19.94
CA LYS A 204 -8.98 9.28 -19.78
C LYS A 204 -9.92 8.65 -18.75
N GLU A 205 -9.85 7.34 -18.58
CA GLU A 205 -10.62 6.54 -17.64
C GLU A 205 -10.10 6.60 -16.20
N LEU A 206 -8.85 7.03 -15.99
CA LEU A 206 -8.24 7.11 -14.66
C LEU A 206 -8.33 8.52 -14.09
N LYS A 207 -8.62 8.62 -12.80
CA LYS A 207 -8.66 9.90 -12.07
C LYS A 207 -7.27 10.42 -11.65
N GLY A 208 -6.24 9.61 -11.75
CA GLY A 208 -4.86 9.94 -11.36
C GLY A 208 -3.86 9.64 -12.45
N SER A 209 -2.61 9.99 -12.20
CA SER A 209 -1.48 9.79 -13.14
C SER A 209 -0.40 8.96 -12.49
N SER A 210 0.19 8.04 -13.25
CA SER A 210 1.31 7.22 -12.76
C SER A 210 2.50 8.10 -12.40
N PHE A 211 3.02 7.96 -11.18
CA PHE A 211 4.20 8.67 -10.72
C PHE A 211 5.52 8.03 -11.19
N LEU A 212 5.47 6.93 -11.96
CA LEU A 212 6.63 6.38 -12.68
C LEU A 212 7.00 7.21 -13.92
N ARG A 213 6.11 8.12 -14.31
CA ARG A 213 6.18 8.96 -15.51
C ARG A 213 6.16 10.43 -15.13
N PRO A 214 6.47 11.36 -16.06
CA PRO A 214 6.24 12.77 -15.81
C PRO A 214 4.76 13.01 -15.52
N LEU A 215 4.45 13.60 -14.36
CA LEU A 215 3.09 14.00 -14.02
C LEU A 215 2.63 15.14 -14.94
N PRO A 216 1.31 15.24 -15.23
CA PRO A 216 0.76 16.35 -16.01
C PRO A 216 1.18 17.71 -15.46
N GLU A 217 1.35 18.68 -16.36
CA GLU A 217 1.66 20.06 -16.02
C GLU A 217 0.52 20.72 -15.21
N GLY A 218 0.88 21.75 -14.44
CA GLY A 218 -0.04 22.51 -13.59
C GLY A 218 0.11 22.25 -12.10
N ASP A 219 -0.57 23.07 -11.31
CA ASP A 219 -0.50 23.00 -9.86
C ASP A 219 -1.21 21.75 -9.33
N ARG A 220 -0.53 21.02 -8.43
CA ARG A 220 -1.09 19.88 -7.71
C ARG A 220 -1.41 20.29 -6.28
N ASN A 221 -2.68 20.52 -6.00
CA ASN A 221 -3.19 20.92 -4.68
C ASN A 221 -4.58 20.32 -4.44
N CYS A 222 -5.16 20.51 -3.26
CA CYS A 222 -6.47 19.95 -2.91
C CYS A 222 -7.64 20.51 -3.75
N LYS A 223 -7.44 21.57 -4.55
CA LYS A 223 -8.45 22.08 -5.50
C LYS A 223 -8.36 21.39 -6.85
N THR A 224 -7.17 20.94 -7.25
CA THR A 224 -6.91 20.33 -8.56
C THR A 224 -6.90 18.81 -8.52
N LEU A 225 -6.61 18.22 -7.37
CA LEU A 225 -6.68 16.78 -7.15
C LEU A 225 -7.98 16.39 -6.46
N PRO A 226 -8.51 15.18 -6.71
CA PRO A 226 -9.73 14.66 -6.08
C PRO A 226 -9.50 14.27 -4.60
N ILE A 227 -9.02 15.21 -3.80
CA ILE A 227 -8.79 15.07 -2.36
C ILE A 227 -9.92 15.83 -1.64
N PRO A 228 -10.77 15.15 -0.88
CA PRO A 228 -11.79 15.82 -0.07
C PRO A 228 -11.18 16.87 0.85
N PHE A 229 -11.84 18.03 0.96
CA PHE A 229 -11.29 19.20 1.68
C PHE A 229 -10.92 18.89 3.13
N GLN A 230 -11.68 18.02 3.81
CA GLN A 230 -11.40 17.60 5.19
C GLN A 230 -10.07 16.85 5.36
N TYR A 231 -9.52 16.30 4.27
CA TYR A 231 -8.22 15.60 4.26
C TYR A 231 -7.08 16.48 3.74
N CYS A 232 -7.36 17.74 3.44
CA CYS A 232 -6.34 18.67 3.00
C CYS A 232 -5.49 19.16 4.18
N ILE A 233 -4.17 19.00 4.10
CA ILE A 233 -3.23 19.46 5.14
C ILE A 233 -2.92 20.96 5.07
N CYS A 234 -3.35 21.66 4.02
CA CYS A 234 -3.10 23.09 3.86
C CYS A 234 -3.78 23.88 4.97
N ARG A 235 -2.99 24.69 5.71
CA ARG A 235 -3.53 25.62 6.70
C ARG A 235 -4.17 26.79 5.96
N VAL A 236 -5.50 26.85 6.00
CA VAL A 236 -6.25 28.06 5.61
C VAL A 236 -6.52 28.88 6.86
N GLU A 237 -6.41 30.21 6.75
CA GLU A 237 -6.90 31.09 7.79
C GLU A 237 -8.41 30.87 7.94
N LYS A 238 -8.85 30.58 9.16
CA LYS A 238 -10.26 30.38 9.49
C LYS A 238 -10.79 31.68 10.08
N GLU A 239 -11.79 32.27 9.44
CA GLU A 239 -12.56 33.35 10.02
C GLU A 239 -13.76 32.79 10.79
N LYS A 240 -14.05 33.35 11.97
CA LYS A 240 -15.31 33.06 12.67
C LYS A 240 -16.42 33.78 11.92
N ILE A 241 -17.35 33.03 11.36
CA ILE A 241 -18.62 33.58 10.89
C ILE A 241 -19.43 33.93 12.16
N GLN A 242 -19.74 35.21 12.33
CA GLN A 242 -20.63 35.71 13.38
C GLN A 242 -22.09 35.31 13.11
#